data_AF-A0A7U9SMK5-F1
#
_entry.id   AF-A0A7U9SMK5-F1
#
_cell.length_a   1.000
_cell.length_b   1.000
_cell.length_c   1.000
_cell.angle_alpha   90.00
_cell.angle_beta   90.00
_cell.angle_gamma   90.00
#
_symmetry.space_group_name_H-M   'P 1'
#
loop_
_entity.id
_entity.type
_entity.pdbx_description
1 polymer ?
#
loop_
_entity_poly.entity_id
_entity_poly.type
_entity_poly.pdbx_seq_one_letter_code
_entity_poly.pdbx_strand_id
1 'polypeptide(L)'
;MGPARRWPGGFGAVIMNGAKRGLFSNEAGSGSAPCAAAAADISHPAKEGLLQAFGVFIDTIVICTCSAMIILLTPPGLTEGLLGMELLQAAMDYHLGTFGVVFIALILWLFSFSTFIGILFYARPNIAYLFGDNWLSQTLYKLLALVMLFVGGLAAYTFVWDLGDVGIGLMTIFNMAALIPLSRQAIDSLKDYEGQRSKRCHASRGSL
;
A
#
# COMPACT_ATOMS: atom_id res chain seq x y z
N MET A 1 12.25 39.36 3.75
CA MET A 1 13.60 38.85 3.39
C MET A 1 14.16 38.06 4.56
N GLY A 2 14.43 36.79 4.33
CA GLY A 2 15.14 35.90 5.25
C GLY A 2 15.07 34.44 4.79
N PRO A 3 15.75 34.05 3.70
CA PRO A 3 15.84 32.66 3.27
C PRO A 3 17.13 32.06 3.85
N ALA A 4 17.11 31.59 5.09
CA ALA A 4 18.25 30.84 5.62
C ALA A 4 17.82 29.97 6.81
N ARG A 5 18.15 28.68 6.72
CA ARG A 5 18.13 27.63 7.78
C ARG A 5 16.86 26.77 7.88
N ARG A 6 16.58 25.95 6.85
CA ARG A 6 15.77 24.73 7.00
C ARG A 6 16.27 23.54 6.16
N TRP A 7 17.59 23.40 5.98
CA TRP A 7 18.15 22.38 5.08
C TRP A 7 18.27 20.97 5.71
N PRO A 8 18.82 20.75 6.92
CA PRO A 8 18.91 19.39 7.46
C PRO A 8 17.57 18.85 7.99
N GLY A 9 16.85 19.66 8.79
CA GLY A 9 15.59 19.25 9.41
C GLY A 9 14.38 19.24 8.46
N GLY A 10 14.39 20.08 7.42
CA GLY A 10 13.34 20.10 6.40
C GLY A 10 13.41 18.89 5.48
N PHE A 11 14.60 18.55 5.01
CA PHE A 11 14.81 17.39 4.14
C PHE A 11 14.50 16.06 4.84
N GLY A 12 14.94 15.90 6.10
CA GLY A 12 14.60 14.73 6.90
C GLY A 12 13.09 14.58 7.15
N ALA A 13 12.38 15.69 7.38
CA ALA A 13 10.93 15.67 7.53
C ALA A 13 10.22 15.29 6.22
N VAL A 14 10.71 15.73 5.06
CA VAL A 14 10.15 15.35 3.76
C VAL A 14 10.33 13.86 3.50
N ILE A 15 11.55 13.33 3.71
CA ILE A 15 11.80 11.89 3.56
C ILE A 15 10.93 11.09 4.52
N MET A 16 10.85 11.49 5.78
CA MET A 16 10.07 10.75 6.79
C MET A 16 8.58 10.74 6.44
N ASN A 17 8.01 11.88 6.06
CA ASN A 17 6.61 11.93 5.63
C ASN A 17 6.38 11.14 4.34
N GLY A 18 7.30 11.20 3.37
CA GLY A 18 7.23 10.41 2.14
C GLY A 18 7.29 8.91 2.40
N ALA A 19 8.23 8.46 3.22
CA ALA A 19 8.38 7.04 3.58
C ALA A 19 7.17 6.52 4.35
N LYS A 20 6.66 7.29 5.33
CA LYS A 20 5.44 6.95 6.06
C LYS A 20 4.27 6.76 5.10
N ARG A 21 3.94 7.77 4.28
CA ARG A 21 2.79 7.70 3.37
C ARG A 21 2.97 6.67 2.26
N GLY A 22 4.19 6.46 1.77
CA GLY A 22 4.52 5.41 0.80
C GLY A 22 4.23 4.01 1.35
N LEU A 23 4.62 3.73 2.59
CA LEU A 23 4.33 2.46 3.26
C LEU A 23 2.83 2.19 3.40
N PHE A 24 2.01 3.21 3.67
CA PHE A 24 0.55 3.05 3.70
C PHE A 24 -0.08 2.76 2.34
N SER A 25 0.56 3.24 1.27
CA SER A 25 0.02 3.06 -0.07
C SER A 25 0.28 1.65 -0.57
N ASN A 26 1.55 1.23 -0.52
CA ASN A 26 2.00 0.01 -1.19
C ASN A 26 2.28 -1.17 -0.24
N GLU A 27 2.24 -0.95 1.07
CA GLU A 27 2.50 -1.96 2.11
C GLU A 27 3.85 -2.69 1.95
N ALA A 28 4.82 -2.08 1.29
CA ALA A 28 6.10 -2.71 0.98
C ALA A 28 6.85 -3.04 2.28
N GLY A 29 6.95 -4.34 2.57
CA GLY A 29 7.66 -4.84 3.74
C GLY A 29 6.84 -5.00 5.00
N SER A 30 5.55 -4.66 5.01
CA SER A 30 4.65 -4.89 6.16
C SER A 30 4.38 -6.39 6.43
N GLY A 31 4.43 -7.21 5.37
CA GLY A 31 4.19 -8.66 5.41
C GLY A 31 2.73 -9.08 5.20
N SER A 32 1.81 -8.15 4.92
CA SER A 32 0.38 -8.43 4.68
C SER A 32 0.09 -8.96 3.27
N ALA A 33 0.65 -8.35 2.23
CA ALA A 33 0.42 -8.74 0.83
C ALA A 33 0.73 -10.24 0.52
N PRO A 34 1.79 -10.86 1.10
CA PRO A 34 2.04 -12.29 0.96
C PRO A 34 0.88 -13.20 1.38
N CYS A 35 -0.02 -12.76 2.27
CA CYS A 35 -1.19 -13.53 2.67
C CYS A 35 -2.16 -13.78 1.50
N ALA A 36 -2.32 -12.82 0.58
CA ALA A 36 -3.10 -13.02 -0.65
C ALA A 36 -2.33 -13.80 -1.71
N ALA A 37 -1.05 -13.49 -1.88
CA ALA A 37 -0.18 -14.21 -2.81
C ALA A 37 -0.12 -15.71 -2.54
N ALA A 38 -0.15 -16.12 -1.26
CA ALA A 38 -0.16 -17.52 -0.87
C ALA A 38 -1.44 -18.28 -1.30
N ALA A 39 -2.52 -17.57 -1.61
CA ALA A 39 -3.76 -18.15 -2.11
C ALA A 39 -3.84 -18.19 -3.65
N ALA A 40 -2.88 -17.57 -4.35
CA ALA A 40 -2.85 -17.53 -5.79
C ALA A 40 -2.42 -18.88 -6.39
N ASP A 41 -3.12 -19.33 -7.42
CA ASP A 41 -2.72 -20.52 -8.19
C ASP A 41 -1.60 -20.15 -9.18
N ILE A 42 -0.36 -20.35 -8.74
CA ILE A 42 0.84 -19.94 -9.47
C ILE A 42 1.85 -21.08 -9.57
N SER A 43 2.43 -21.21 -10.77
CA SER A 43 3.37 -22.31 -11.05
C SER A 43 4.74 -22.15 -10.39
N HIS A 44 5.10 -20.94 -9.94
CA HIS A 44 6.41 -20.66 -9.35
C HIS A 44 6.35 -19.38 -8.49
N PRO A 45 6.85 -19.40 -7.23
CA PRO A 45 6.72 -18.29 -6.27
C PRO A 45 7.30 -16.97 -6.78
N ALA A 46 8.40 -17.01 -7.55
CA ALA A 46 8.99 -15.81 -8.15
C ALA A 46 8.02 -15.05 -9.09
N LYS A 47 7.08 -15.73 -9.76
CA LYS A 47 6.07 -15.05 -10.60
C LYS A 47 5.16 -14.16 -9.77
N GLU A 48 4.71 -14.69 -8.64
CA GLU A 48 3.81 -13.97 -7.73
C GLU A 48 4.53 -12.83 -7.02
N GLY A 49 5.80 -13.02 -6.65
CA GLY A 49 6.64 -11.95 -6.12
C GLY A 49 6.85 -10.81 -7.13
N LEU A 50 7.06 -11.13 -8.41
CA LEU A 50 7.15 -10.14 -9.48
C LEU A 50 5.83 -9.40 -9.72
N LEU A 51 4.69 -10.09 -9.63
CA LEU A 51 3.37 -9.48 -9.76
C LEU A 51 3.08 -8.51 -8.60
N GLN A 52 3.43 -8.90 -7.36
CA GLN A 52 3.32 -8.01 -6.20
C GLN A 52 4.22 -6.77 -6.34
N ALA A 53 5.48 -6.94 -6.76
CA ALA A 53 6.38 -5.82 -7.02
C ALA A 53 5.83 -4.89 -8.12
N PHE A 54 5.18 -5.44 -9.14
CA PHE A 54 4.48 -4.66 -10.15
C PHE A 54 3.29 -3.88 -9.57
N GLY A 55 2.54 -4.47 -8.63
CA GLY A 55 1.50 -3.76 -7.88
C GLY A 55 2.04 -2.51 -7.15
N VAL A 56 3.16 -2.65 -6.44
CA VAL A 56 3.85 -1.53 -5.77
C VAL A 56 4.27 -0.44 -6.76
N PHE A 57 4.79 -0.84 -7.93
CA PHE A 57 5.15 0.11 -8.98
C PHE A 57 3.95 0.91 -9.50
N ILE A 58 2.84 0.24 -9.80
CA ILE A 58 1.62 0.91 -10.27
C ILE A 58 1.11 1.87 -9.20
N ASP A 59 0.99 1.42 -7.95
CA ASP A 59 0.44 2.24 -6.88
C ASP A 59 1.32 3.48 -6.60
N THR A 60 2.61 3.30 -6.36
CA THR A 60 3.49 4.41 -5.94
C THR A 60 3.97 5.27 -7.11
N ILE A 61 4.47 4.66 -8.18
CA ILE A 61 5.11 5.40 -9.27
C ILE A 61 4.08 5.96 -10.23
N VAL A 62 2.98 5.25 -10.48
CA VAL A 62 1.95 5.74 -11.40
C VAL A 62 0.88 6.52 -10.64
N ILE A 63 0.15 5.86 -9.73
CA ILE A 63 -1.06 6.45 -9.13
C ILE A 63 -0.75 7.57 -8.13
N CYS A 64 0.15 7.34 -7.16
CA CYS A 64 0.51 8.38 -6.18
C CYS A 64 1.22 9.57 -6.82
N THR A 65 2.09 9.32 -7.81
CA THR A 65 2.78 10.41 -8.52
C THR A 65 1.80 11.24 -9.33
N CYS A 66 0.85 10.62 -10.03
CA CYS A 66 -0.22 11.37 -10.71
C CYS A 66 -1.02 12.23 -9.72
N SER A 67 -1.43 11.66 -8.58
CA SER A 67 -2.15 12.41 -7.54
C SER A 67 -1.33 13.57 -6.98
N ALA A 68 -0.05 13.35 -6.71
CA ALA A 68 0.87 14.38 -6.24
C ALA A 68 1.04 15.51 -7.26
N MET A 69 1.17 15.18 -8.56
CA MET A 69 1.29 16.17 -9.62
C MET A 69 0.03 17.02 -9.76
N ILE A 70 -1.17 16.43 -9.66
CA ILE A 70 -2.44 17.16 -9.66
C ILE A 70 -2.46 18.20 -8.53
N ILE A 71 -2.06 17.80 -7.32
CA ILE A 71 -1.99 18.69 -6.16
C ILE A 71 -0.91 19.77 -6.37
N LEU A 72 0.29 19.40 -6.81
CA LEU A 72 1.42 20.34 -6.98
C LEU A 72 1.21 21.38 -8.09
N LEU A 73 0.40 21.06 -9.10
CA LEU A 73 0.02 21.99 -10.17
C LEU A 73 -1.12 22.93 -9.77
N THR A 74 -1.72 22.74 -8.59
CA THR A 74 -2.79 23.61 -8.07
C THR A 74 -2.18 24.83 -7.37
N PRO A 75 -2.73 26.05 -7.57
CA PRO A 75 -2.24 27.25 -6.89
C PRO A 75 -2.25 27.11 -5.36
N PRO A 76 -1.18 27.52 -4.66
CA PRO A 76 -1.05 27.29 -3.23
C PRO A 76 -2.19 27.91 -2.42
N GLY A 77 -2.70 29.08 -2.82
CA GLY A 77 -3.79 29.79 -2.14
C GLY A 77 -5.13 29.05 -2.12
N LEU A 78 -5.33 28.03 -2.96
CA LEU A 78 -6.52 27.16 -2.94
C LEU A 78 -6.34 25.92 -2.06
N THR A 79 -5.09 25.59 -1.72
CA THR A 79 -4.71 24.36 -1.02
C THR A 79 -4.22 24.60 0.41
N GLU A 80 -3.98 25.85 0.77
CA GLU A 80 -3.45 26.23 2.08
C GLU A 80 -4.40 25.82 3.21
N GLY A 81 -3.87 25.06 4.18
CA GLY A 81 -4.61 24.59 5.35
C GLY A 81 -5.47 23.34 5.12
N LEU A 82 -5.63 22.89 3.88
CA LEU A 82 -6.38 21.68 3.56
C LEU A 82 -5.50 20.43 3.73
N LEU A 83 -6.10 19.33 4.18
CA LEU A 83 -5.43 18.05 4.38
C LEU A 83 -6.25 16.90 3.78
N GLY A 84 -5.56 15.80 3.44
CA GLY A 84 -6.19 14.56 3.04
C GLY A 84 -7.11 14.70 1.83
N MET A 85 -8.38 14.29 2.00
CA MET A 85 -9.37 14.27 0.92
C MET A 85 -9.79 15.68 0.48
N GLU A 86 -9.91 16.63 1.41
CA GLU A 86 -10.31 18.01 1.09
C GLU A 86 -9.29 18.67 0.17
N LEU A 87 -8.00 18.43 0.41
CA LEU A 87 -6.91 18.90 -0.44
C LEU A 87 -7.01 18.34 -1.87
N LEU A 88 -7.26 17.04 -2.00
CA LEU A 88 -7.38 16.40 -3.31
C LEU A 88 -8.65 16.87 -4.04
N GLN A 89 -9.77 17.02 -3.34
CA GLN A 89 -11.01 17.54 -3.93
C GLN A 89 -10.86 18.98 -4.41
N ALA A 90 -10.20 19.85 -3.64
CA ALA A 90 -9.93 21.22 -4.07
C ALA A 90 -9.04 21.28 -5.32
N ALA A 91 -8.01 20.41 -5.39
CA ALA A 91 -7.17 20.29 -6.58
C ALA A 91 -7.97 19.78 -7.80
N MET A 92 -8.86 18.79 -7.60
CA MET A 92 -9.70 18.25 -8.67
C MET A 92 -10.74 19.26 -9.15
N ASP A 93 -11.30 20.07 -8.25
CA ASP A 93 -12.22 21.15 -8.61
C ASP A 93 -11.51 22.22 -9.45
N TYR A 94 -10.27 22.56 -9.08
CA TYR A 94 -9.48 23.52 -9.86
C TYR A 94 -9.20 23.05 -11.30
N HIS A 95 -8.81 21.79 -11.49
CA HIS A 95 -8.42 21.28 -12.82
C HIS A 95 -9.60 20.80 -13.68
N LEU A 96 -10.64 20.24 -13.06
CA LEU A 96 -11.73 19.53 -13.74
C LEU A 96 -13.13 19.99 -13.29
N GLY A 97 -13.22 21.00 -12.42
CA GLY A 97 -14.47 21.48 -11.85
C GLY A 97 -15.20 20.43 -11.02
N THR A 98 -16.51 20.63 -10.87
CA THR A 98 -17.39 19.75 -10.09
C THR A 98 -17.37 18.30 -10.58
N PHE A 99 -17.14 18.08 -11.88
CA PHE A 99 -16.99 16.73 -12.43
C PHE A 99 -15.79 16.02 -11.80
N GLY A 100 -14.65 16.69 -11.66
CA GLY A 100 -13.46 16.14 -11.01
C GLY A 100 -13.69 15.75 -9.56
N VAL A 101 -14.46 16.55 -8.82
CA VAL A 101 -14.82 16.28 -7.41
C VAL A 101 -15.68 15.03 -7.29
N VAL A 102 -16.72 14.89 -8.11
CA VAL A 102 -17.59 13.71 -8.10
C VAL A 102 -16.82 12.47 -8.55
N PHE A 103 -15.99 12.61 -9.59
CA PHE A 103 -15.16 11.53 -10.10
C PHE A 103 -14.20 11.00 -9.02
N ILE A 104 -13.44 11.88 -8.36
CA ILE A 104 -12.48 11.44 -7.35
C ILE A 104 -13.16 10.86 -6.12
N ALA A 105 -14.34 11.37 -5.72
CA ALA A 105 -15.12 10.80 -4.63
C ALA A 105 -15.55 9.34 -4.91
N LEU A 106 -16.00 9.05 -6.13
CA LEU A 106 -16.36 7.68 -6.54
C LEU A 106 -15.14 6.75 -6.57
N ILE A 107 -14.01 7.23 -7.11
CA ILE A 107 -12.76 6.45 -7.15
C ILE A 107 -12.26 6.15 -5.74
N LEU A 108 -12.29 7.12 -4.83
CA LEU A 108 -11.88 6.93 -3.43
C LEU A 108 -12.80 5.96 -2.70
N TRP A 109 -14.10 5.99 -2.98
CA TRP A 109 -15.04 5.01 -2.43
C TRP A 109 -14.69 3.59 -2.89
N LEU A 110 -14.43 3.39 -4.19
CA LEU A 110 -14.01 2.10 -4.73
C LEU A 110 -12.68 1.63 -4.13
N PHE A 111 -11.70 2.52 -4.03
CA PHE A 111 -10.38 2.22 -3.47
C PHE A 111 -10.50 1.80 -1.99
N SER A 112 -11.18 2.61 -1.18
CA SER A 112 -11.42 2.31 0.24
C SER A 112 -12.18 0.99 0.44
N PHE A 113 -13.20 0.73 -0.38
CA PHE A 113 -13.96 -0.51 -0.34
C PHE A 113 -13.08 -1.73 -0.66
N SER A 114 -12.27 -1.66 -1.73
CA SER A 114 -11.35 -2.74 -2.08
C SER A 114 -10.30 -2.99 -0.99
N THR A 115 -9.76 -1.93 -0.39
CA THR A 115 -8.77 -2.03 0.68
C THR A 115 -9.37 -2.69 1.92
N PHE A 116 -10.60 -2.33 2.30
CA PHE A 116 -11.27 -2.95 3.43
C PHE A 116 -11.47 -4.45 3.23
N ILE A 117 -11.88 -4.88 2.04
CA ILE A 117 -11.99 -6.31 1.69
C ILE A 117 -10.61 -6.98 1.74
N GLY A 118 -9.57 -6.33 1.20
CA GLY A 118 -8.19 -6.83 1.23
C GLY A 118 -7.69 -7.09 2.65
N ILE A 119 -7.88 -6.14 3.56
CA ILE A 119 -7.46 -6.29 4.97
C ILE A 119 -8.21 -7.44 5.66
N LEU A 120 -9.52 -7.58 5.41
CA LEU A 120 -10.28 -8.73 5.92
C LEU A 120 -9.75 -10.07 5.40
N PHE A 121 -9.32 -10.10 4.14
CA PHE A 121 -8.71 -11.28 3.54
C PHE A 121 -7.34 -11.58 4.19
N TYR A 122 -6.47 -10.57 4.33
CA TYR A 122 -5.15 -10.72 4.94
C TYR A 122 -5.23 -11.17 6.41
N ALA A 123 -6.27 -10.74 7.12
CA ALA A 123 -6.46 -11.11 8.52
C ALA A 123 -6.89 -12.56 8.72
N ARG A 124 -7.55 -13.19 7.75
CA ARG A 124 -8.05 -14.57 7.87
C ARG A 124 -6.96 -15.56 8.31
N PRO A 125 -5.80 -15.68 7.63
CA PRO A 125 -4.73 -16.59 8.08
C PRO A 125 -4.16 -16.21 9.45
N ASN A 126 -4.08 -14.91 9.78
CA ASN A 126 -3.57 -14.44 11.07
C ASN A 126 -4.49 -14.84 12.24
N ILE A 127 -5.80 -14.71 12.04
CA ILE A 127 -6.80 -15.14 13.03
C ILE A 127 -6.84 -16.66 13.17
N ALA A 128 -6.73 -17.38 12.05
CA ALA A 128 -6.65 -18.84 12.07
C ALA A 128 -5.40 -19.33 12.83
N TYR A 129 -4.27 -18.63 12.69
CA TYR A 129 -3.04 -18.93 13.41
C TYR A 129 -3.17 -18.72 14.93
N LEU A 130 -3.83 -17.64 15.37
CA LEU A 130 -3.89 -17.27 16.78
C LEU A 130 -5.01 -17.97 17.56
N PHE A 131 -6.17 -18.16 16.95
CA PHE A 131 -7.39 -18.66 17.62
C PHE A 131 -7.94 -19.97 17.02
N GLY A 132 -7.22 -20.57 16.07
CA GLY A 132 -7.67 -21.73 15.30
C GLY A 132 -8.61 -21.37 14.14
N ASP A 133 -8.71 -22.25 13.14
CA ASP A 133 -9.57 -22.05 11.96
C ASP A 133 -11.04 -22.39 12.27
N ASN A 134 -11.65 -21.56 13.11
CA ASN A 134 -13.03 -21.71 13.56
C ASN A 134 -13.92 -20.60 13.00
N TRP A 135 -15.14 -20.96 12.59
CA TRP A 135 -16.12 -20.00 12.05
C TRP A 135 -16.41 -18.84 13.02
N LEU A 136 -16.46 -19.12 14.33
CA LEU A 136 -16.72 -18.14 15.37
C LEU A 136 -15.64 -17.05 15.41
N SER A 137 -14.35 -17.44 15.49
CA SER A 137 -13.22 -16.51 15.55
C SER A 137 -13.15 -15.62 14.30
N GLN A 138 -13.38 -16.22 13.13
CA GLN A 138 -13.40 -15.49 11.85
C GLN A 138 -14.56 -14.50 11.76
N THR A 139 -15.76 -14.89 12.21
CA THR A 139 -16.94 -14.01 12.19
C THR A 139 -16.81 -12.88 13.21
N LEU A 140 -16.29 -13.17 14.40
CA LEU A 140 -16.05 -12.18 15.44
C LEU A 140 -15.06 -11.11 14.97
N TYR A 141 -13.97 -11.52 14.30
CA TYR A 141 -13.01 -10.57 13.73
C TYR A 141 -13.65 -9.66 12.67
N LYS A 142 -14.47 -10.22 11.75
CA LYS A 142 -15.17 -9.42 10.74
C LYS A 142 -16.12 -8.40 11.36
N LEU A 143 -16.87 -8.81 12.39
CA LEU A 143 -17.76 -7.91 13.12
C LEU A 143 -16.95 -6.79 13.82
N LEU A 144 -15.85 -7.15 14.48
CA LEU A 144 -14.96 -6.18 15.10
C LEU A 144 -14.38 -5.19 14.08
N ALA A 145 -13.91 -5.67 12.93
CA ALA A 145 -13.38 -4.85 11.86
C ALA A 145 -14.44 -3.88 11.29
N LEU A 146 -15.70 -4.32 11.16
CA LEU A 146 -16.81 -3.47 10.72
C LEU A 146 -17.14 -2.38 11.75
N VAL A 147 -17.15 -2.72 13.04
CA VAL A 147 -17.33 -1.74 14.12
C VAL A 147 -16.18 -0.73 14.10
N MET A 148 -14.94 -1.20 13.96
CA MET A 148 -13.76 -0.33 13.88
C MET A 148 -13.78 0.57 12.63
N LEU A 149 -14.30 0.10 11.50
CA LEU A 149 -14.49 0.93 10.31
C LEU A 149 -15.45 2.10 10.60
N PHE A 150 -16.57 1.83 11.28
CA PHE A 150 -17.52 2.86 11.68
C PHE A 150 -16.92 3.86 12.67
N VAL A 151 -16.22 3.36 13.69
CA VAL A 151 -15.52 4.20 14.68
C VAL A 151 -14.44 5.06 14.01
N GLY A 152 -13.69 4.50 13.07
CA GLY A 152 -12.66 5.21 12.31
C GLY A 152 -13.22 6.37 11.48
N GLY A 153 -14.44 6.23 10.95
CA GLY A 153 -15.13 7.32 10.25
C GLY A 153 -15.61 8.47 11.14
N LEU A 154 -15.75 8.22 12.45
CA LEU A 154 -16.15 9.24 13.44
C LEU A 154 -14.97 9.84 14.21
N ALA A 155 -13.82 9.16 14.20
CA ALA A 155 -12.63 9.57 14.92
C ALA A 155 -11.91 10.76 14.24
N ALA A 156 -11.09 11.47 15.01
CA ALA A 156 -10.30 12.57 14.48
C ALA A 156 -9.25 12.06 13.47
N TYR A 157 -9.12 12.76 12.33
CA TYR A 157 -8.21 12.40 11.24
C TYR A 157 -6.79 12.08 11.74
N THR A 158 -6.20 12.97 12.54
CA THR A 158 -4.83 12.80 13.05
C THR A 158 -4.69 11.56 13.95
N PHE A 159 -5.68 11.29 14.81
CA PHE A 159 -5.65 10.14 15.71
C PHE A 159 -5.63 8.81 14.94
N VAL A 160 -6.45 8.68 13.89
CA VAL A 160 -6.50 7.47 13.06
C VAL A 160 -5.16 7.24 12.35
N TRP A 161 -4.57 8.31 11.82
CA TRP A 161 -3.26 8.22 11.17
C TRP A 161 -2.12 7.90 12.15
N ASP A 162 -2.12 8.48 13.34
CA ASP A 162 -1.09 8.20 14.35
C ASP A 162 -1.16 6.74 14.81
N LEU A 163 -2.37 6.20 15.01
CA LEU A 163 -2.57 4.78 15.35
C LEU A 163 -2.11 3.86 14.21
N GLY A 164 -2.44 4.23 12.97
CA GLY A 164 -1.98 3.50 11.78
C GLY A 164 -0.45 3.52 11.63
N ASP A 165 0.19 4.67 11.85
CA ASP A 165 1.64 4.86 11.71
C ASP A 165 2.37 3.89 12.66
N VAL A 166 1.88 3.76 13.89
CA VAL A 166 2.40 2.82 14.88
C VAL A 166 2.15 1.37 14.45
N GLY A 167 0.93 1.04 14.02
CA GLY A 167 0.56 -0.33 13.63
C GLY A 167 1.39 -0.86 12.44
N ILE A 168 1.38 -0.12 11.32
CA ILE A 168 2.14 -0.50 10.12
C ILE A 168 3.64 -0.48 10.39
N GLY A 169 4.13 0.51 11.15
CA GLY A 169 5.53 0.58 11.54
C GLY A 169 5.98 -0.66 12.30
N LEU A 170 5.20 -1.10 13.29
CA LEU A 170 5.50 -2.28 14.08
C LEU A 170 5.49 -3.56 13.24
N MET A 171 4.46 -3.75 12.40
CA MET A 171 4.36 -4.89 11.48
C MET A 171 5.57 -4.96 10.55
N THR A 172 5.95 -3.82 9.97
CA THR A 172 7.09 -3.71 9.04
C THR A 172 8.41 -4.06 9.71
N ILE A 173 8.64 -3.58 10.94
CA ILE A 173 9.87 -3.86 11.69
C ILE A 173 10.01 -5.37 11.95
N PHE A 174 8.96 -6.03 12.46
CA PHE A 174 9.01 -7.46 12.75
C PHE A 174 9.16 -8.30 11.48
N ASN A 175 8.42 -7.96 10.43
CA ASN A 175 8.48 -8.69 9.17
C ASN A 175 9.85 -8.53 8.49
N MET A 176 10.43 -7.33 8.48
CA MET A 176 11.77 -7.11 7.92
C MET A 176 12.86 -7.85 8.70
N ALA A 177 12.76 -7.87 10.04
CA ALA A 177 13.69 -8.63 10.87
C ALA A 177 13.70 -10.14 10.51
N ALA A 178 12.54 -10.70 10.15
CA ALA A 178 12.42 -12.08 9.70
C ALA A 178 12.84 -12.28 8.22
N LEU A 179 12.57 -11.32 7.34
CA LEU A 179 12.89 -11.43 5.91
C LEU A 179 14.37 -11.29 5.59
N ILE A 180 15.13 -10.48 6.33
CA ILE A 180 16.57 -10.29 6.10
C ILE A 180 17.34 -11.62 6.08
N PRO A 181 17.22 -12.53 7.06
CA PRO A 181 17.90 -13.83 7.00
C PRO A 181 17.36 -14.76 5.90
N LEU A 182 16.09 -14.63 5.53
CA LEU A 182 15.44 -15.42 4.47
C LEU A 182 15.74 -14.89 3.05
N SER A 183 16.35 -13.71 2.93
CA SER A 183 16.64 -13.05 1.64
C SER A 183 17.40 -13.94 0.66
N ARG A 184 18.29 -14.82 1.16
CA ARG A 184 19.01 -15.79 0.33
C ARG A 184 18.06 -16.75 -0.40
N GLN A 185 17.06 -17.28 0.30
CA GLN A 185 16.09 -18.21 -0.29
C GLN A 185 15.24 -17.53 -1.37
N ALA A 186 14.85 -16.28 -1.14
CA ALA A 186 14.12 -15.48 -2.13
C ALA A 186 14.97 -15.25 -3.40
N ILE A 187 16.25 -14.89 -3.23
CA ILE A 187 17.18 -14.69 -4.35
C ILE A 187 17.42 -16.00 -5.11
N ASP A 188 17.60 -17.11 -4.42
CA ASP A 188 17.83 -18.42 -5.05
C ASP A 188 16.60 -18.89 -5.83
N SER A 189 15.40 -18.66 -5.31
CA SER A 189 14.14 -18.91 -6.03
C SER A 189 14.01 -18.05 -7.29
N LEU A 190 14.41 -16.77 -7.23
CA LEU A 190 14.40 -15.90 -8.42
C LEU A 190 15.37 -16.40 -9.50
N LYS A 191 16.59 -16.79 -9.10
CA LYS A 191 17.59 -17.34 -10.03
C LYS A 191 17.11 -18.64 -10.68
N ASP A 192 16.46 -19.52 -9.93
CA ASP A 192 15.87 -20.74 -10.48
C ASP A 192 14.82 -20.42 -11.54
N TYR A 193 13.92 -19.48 -11.26
CA TYR A 193 12.91 -19.02 -12.21
C TYR A 193 13.50 -18.47 -13.51
N GLU A 194 14.51 -17.60 -13.41
CA GLU A 194 15.21 -17.03 -14.56
C GLU A 194 15.95 -18.10 -15.37
N GLY A 195 16.59 -19.06 -14.68
CA GLY A 195 17.26 -20.20 -15.29
C GLY A 195 16.30 -21.09 -16.08
N GLN A 196 15.12 -21.40 -15.52
CA GLN A 196 14.07 -22.15 -16.21
C GLN A 196 13.53 -21.41 -17.44
N ARG A 197 13.33 -20.08 -17.34
CA ARG A 197 12.87 -19.24 -18.46
C ARG A 197 13.89 -19.21 -19.61
N SER A 198 15.18 -19.08 -19.28
CA SER A 198 16.26 -19.11 -20.27
C SER A 198 16.32 -20.44 -21.03
N LYS A 199 16.25 -21.57 -20.31
CA LYS A 199 16.23 -22.92 -20.90
C LYS A 199 15.02 -23.11 -21.83
N ARG A 200 13.82 -22.66 -21.43
CA ARG A 200 12.62 -22.69 -22.29
C ARG A 200 12.77 -21.85 -23.55
N CYS A 201 13.36 -20.65 -23.44
CA CYS A 201 13.59 -19.76 -24.58
C CYS A 201 14.55 -20.39 -25.60
N HIS A 202 15.65 -20.99 -25.12
CA HIS A 202 16.61 -21.71 -25.96
C HIS A 202 16.01 -22.97 -26.62
N ALA A 203 15.21 -23.74 -25.89
CA ALA A 203 14.52 -24.91 -26.45
C ALA A 203 13.54 -24.53 -27.57
N SER A 204 12.82 -23.41 -27.45
CA SER A 204 11.90 -22.94 -28.50
C SER A 204 12.59 -22.38 -29.75
N ARG A 205 13.84 -21.91 -29.61
CA ARG A 205 14.65 -21.40 -30.72
C ARG A 205 15.38 -22.49 -31.50
N GLY A 206 15.63 -23.65 -30.89
CA GLY A 206 16.24 -24.81 -31.55
C GLY A 206 15.26 -25.72 -32.29
N SER A 207 13.96 -25.42 -32.23
CA SER A 207 12.87 -26.16 -32.90
C SER A 207 12.27 -25.43 -34.10
N LEU A 208 12.92 -24.36 -34.58
CA LEU A 208 12.64 -23.63 -35.82
C LEU A 208 13.83 -23.79 -36.76
#